data_AF-A0A1E7J5M9-F1
#
_entry.id   AF-A0A1E7J5M9-F1
#
_cell.length_a   1.000
_cell.length_b   1.000
_cell.length_c   1.000
_cell.angle_alpha   90.00
_cell.angle_beta   90.00
_cell.angle_gamma   90.00
#
_symmetry.space_group_name_H-M   'P 1'
#
loop_
_entity.id
_entity.type
_entity.pdbx_description
1 polymer ?
#
loop_
_entity_poly.entity_id
_entity_poly.type
_entity_poly.pdbx_seq_one_letter_code
_entity_poly.pdbx_strand_id
1 'polypeptide(L)'
;MKKNRTVDFVRFYAAVTILILLMGCSMDATIDTNDGKIKQSTQSGMVRSIGGIRWSSKLDLDSLTDIDMALSTPFEGSFQVERIRSAKVPRGLDHIDKAVMRNCRTYLDLRPLGYEAISDREFRVMKYIGARCIALSELKKTKTAKTNYLADFALDANAPYYFSPQLGLILSNYDIERRAEAERQGMSWKDFEPDIVTAVTGPDEIEVRGDGWVIQLTGYVWGDLDGDGVQDLLLRSDAWLDKGTWASVRLFRLTRISATGKLTIAQEYDL
;
A
#
# COMPACT_ATOMS: atom_id res chain seq x y z
N MET A 1 38.01 -59.39 11.23
CA MET A 1 36.65 -59.77 10.78
C MET A 1 35.86 -58.49 10.53
N LYS A 2 35.91 -57.93 9.32
CA LYS A 2 34.85 -57.99 8.28
C LYS A 2 33.41 -57.98 8.83
N LYS A 3 32.72 -56.83 8.72
CA LYS A 3 31.51 -56.70 7.89
C LYS A 3 31.09 -55.23 7.70
N ASN A 4 31.13 -54.80 6.44
CA ASN A 4 30.35 -53.70 5.89
C ASN A 4 28.85 -53.97 6.05
N ARG A 5 28.04 -52.91 6.19
CA ARG A 5 26.69 -52.80 5.59
C ARG A 5 26.33 -51.33 5.39
N THR A 6 26.59 -50.86 4.18
CA THR A 6 25.86 -49.82 3.46
C THR A 6 24.61 -50.48 2.89
N VAL A 7 23.39 -50.03 3.23
CA VAL A 7 22.16 -50.20 2.42
C VAL A 7 21.12 -49.14 2.86
N ASP A 8 20.68 -48.34 1.89
CA ASP A 8 19.40 -47.62 1.73
C ASP A 8 18.92 -46.56 2.73
N PHE A 9 19.15 -45.29 2.38
CA PHE A 9 18.44 -44.12 2.93
C PHE A 9 17.86 -43.28 1.77
N VAL A 10 17.09 -43.92 0.89
CA VAL A 10 16.30 -43.25 -0.15
C VAL A 10 14.92 -43.91 -0.17
N ARG A 11 13.89 -43.09 0.04
CA ARG A 11 12.43 -43.37 0.09
C ARG A 11 11.87 -43.56 1.51
N PHE A 12 10.76 -42.86 1.79
CA PHE A 12 10.12 -42.54 3.08
C PHE A 12 10.77 -41.32 3.77
N TYR A 13 10.38 -40.07 3.51
CA TYR A 13 9.07 -39.49 3.80
C TYR A 13 8.74 -38.40 2.76
N ALA A 14 7.99 -38.80 1.72
CA ALA A 14 7.17 -37.89 0.93
C ALA A 14 5.72 -38.18 1.32
N ALA A 15 5.28 -37.68 2.47
CA ALA A 15 3.87 -37.77 2.92
C ALA A 15 3.62 -37.00 4.22
N VAL A 16 3.78 -35.67 4.25
CA VAL A 16 3.03 -34.80 5.19
C VAL A 16 2.88 -33.41 4.56
N THR A 17 1.91 -33.29 3.66
CA THR A 17 1.29 -32.00 3.34
C THR A 17 -0.16 -32.29 2.98
N ILE A 18 -1.07 -31.40 3.40
CA ILE A 18 -2.52 -31.34 3.10
C ILE A 18 -3.44 -31.89 4.21
N LEU A 19 -3.72 -31.01 5.18
CA LEU A 19 -5.01 -30.81 5.88
C LEU A 19 -4.77 -29.56 6.76
N ILE A 20 -5.34 -28.37 6.55
CA ILE A 20 -6.76 -28.02 6.51
C ILE A 20 -6.88 -26.69 5.73
N LEU A 21 -7.71 -26.70 4.68
CA LEU A 21 -8.34 -25.53 4.07
C LEU A 21 -9.81 -25.91 3.95
N LEU A 22 -10.70 -25.23 4.65
CA LEU A 22 -12.10 -25.08 4.25
C LEU A 22 -12.65 -23.81 4.88
N MET A 23 -12.67 -22.72 4.10
CA MET A 23 -13.88 -21.96 3.82
C MET A 23 -13.60 -20.94 2.72
N GLY A 24 -14.26 -21.12 1.56
CA GLY A 24 -14.69 -20.01 0.71
C GLY A 24 -13.84 -19.65 -0.51
N CYS A 25 -13.64 -20.57 -1.46
CA CYS A 25 -13.80 -20.26 -2.89
C CYS A 25 -13.83 -21.58 -3.68
N SER A 26 -14.95 -21.83 -4.37
CA SER A 26 -15.03 -22.84 -5.42
C SER A 26 -14.09 -22.41 -6.54
N MET A 27 -13.02 -23.17 -6.75
CA MET A 27 -12.18 -23.10 -7.93
C MET A 27 -12.29 -24.44 -8.64
N ASP A 28 -13.12 -24.50 -9.68
CA ASP A 28 -13.05 -25.60 -10.64
C ASP A 28 -11.81 -25.40 -11.51
N ALA A 29 -10.67 -25.90 -11.04
CA ALA A 29 -9.49 -26.06 -11.88
C ALA A 29 -9.61 -27.39 -12.63
N THR A 30 -9.96 -27.33 -13.92
CA THR A 30 -9.82 -28.50 -14.80
C THR A 30 -8.34 -28.62 -15.17
N ILE A 31 -7.66 -29.65 -14.67
CA ILE A 31 -6.27 -29.94 -15.01
C ILE A 31 -6.27 -30.75 -16.31
N ASP A 32 -5.91 -30.11 -17.43
CA ASP A 32 -5.55 -30.81 -18.66
C ASP A 32 -4.03 -30.99 -18.69
N THR A 33 -3.57 -32.22 -18.48
CA THR A 33 -2.15 -32.57 -18.51
C THR A 33 -1.75 -32.90 -19.95
N ASN A 34 -1.43 -31.89 -20.76
CA ASN A 34 -0.53 -32.02 -21.90
C ASN A 34 0.08 -30.65 -22.21
N ASP A 35 1.42 -30.63 -22.30
CA ASP A 35 2.30 -29.47 -22.47
C ASP A 35 2.45 -28.53 -21.26
N GLY A 36 3.60 -28.67 -20.58
CA GLY A 36 4.05 -27.88 -19.42
C GLY A 36 4.28 -26.39 -19.71
N LYS A 37 3.24 -25.69 -20.13
CA LYS A 37 3.14 -24.23 -20.12
C LYS A 37 2.08 -23.86 -19.09
N ILE A 38 2.53 -23.35 -17.94
CA ILE A 38 1.65 -22.65 -17.02
C ILE A 38 1.13 -21.42 -17.78
N LYS A 39 -0.11 -21.49 -18.27
CA LYS A 39 -0.84 -20.29 -18.65
C LYS A 39 -1.17 -19.58 -17.35
N GLN A 40 -0.43 -18.51 -17.05
CA GLN A 40 -0.85 -17.56 -16.02
C GLN A 40 -2.27 -17.10 -16.37
N SER A 41 -3.21 -17.43 -15.49
CA SER A 41 -4.54 -16.83 -15.46
C SER A 41 -4.35 -15.33 -15.30
N THR A 42 -4.46 -14.59 -16.40
CA THR A 42 -4.56 -13.14 -16.40
C THR A 42 -5.92 -12.80 -15.78
N GLN A 43 -5.99 -12.69 -14.44
CA GLN A 43 -7.05 -11.90 -13.84
C GLN A 43 -6.81 -10.47 -14.31
N SER A 44 -7.48 -10.09 -15.40
CA SER A 44 -7.58 -8.72 -15.86
C SER A 44 -8.25 -7.93 -14.73
N GLY A 45 -7.44 -7.32 -13.86
CA GLY A 45 -7.93 -6.38 -12.88
C GLY A 45 -8.54 -5.22 -13.64
N MET A 46 -9.86 -5.21 -13.73
CA MET A 46 -10.60 -4.22 -14.50
C MET A 46 -10.39 -2.86 -13.83
N VAL A 47 -9.59 -2.01 -14.46
CA VAL A 47 -9.39 -0.62 -14.05
C VAL A 47 -10.74 0.08 -14.15
N ARG A 48 -11.26 0.57 -13.02
CA ARG A 48 -12.56 1.25 -12.98
C ARG A 48 -12.34 2.73 -13.26
N SER A 49 -13.12 3.28 -14.19
CA SER A 49 -13.00 4.69 -14.56
C SER A 49 -14.34 5.29 -14.99
N ILE A 50 -14.60 6.53 -14.57
CA ILE A 50 -15.75 7.33 -14.96
C ILE A 50 -15.30 8.78 -15.09
N GLY A 51 -15.56 9.40 -16.24
CA GLY A 51 -15.27 10.82 -16.45
C GLY A 51 -13.81 11.19 -16.18
N GLY A 52 -12.84 10.36 -16.55
CA GLY A 52 -11.41 10.62 -16.30
C GLY A 52 -10.94 10.42 -14.86
N ILE A 53 -11.84 10.09 -13.93
CA ILE A 53 -11.49 9.59 -12.60
C ILE A 53 -11.29 8.08 -12.71
N ARG A 54 -10.19 7.58 -12.16
CA ARG A 54 -9.85 6.16 -12.14
C ARG A 54 -9.54 5.72 -10.72
N TRP A 55 -9.96 4.52 -10.34
CA TRP A 55 -9.68 3.99 -9.01
C TRP A 55 -9.35 2.50 -9.06
N SER A 56 -8.55 2.08 -8.08
CA SER A 56 -8.11 0.70 -7.97
C SER A 56 -9.20 -0.21 -7.43
N SER A 57 -9.15 -1.47 -7.87
CA SER A 57 -9.96 -2.55 -7.31
C SER A 57 -9.70 -2.78 -5.82
N LYS A 58 -8.55 -2.34 -5.28
CA LYS A 58 -8.20 -2.42 -3.85
C LYS A 58 -9.08 -1.58 -2.92
N LEU A 59 -9.91 -0.70 -3.48
CA LEU A 59 -10.92 0.02 -2.70
C LEU A 59 -12.21 -0.79 -2.51
N ASP A 60 -12.34 -1.96 -3.15
CA ASP A 60 -13.51 -2.84 -3.09
C ASP A 60 -14.82 -2.11 -3.45
N LEU A 61 -14.75 -1.24 -4.45
CA LEU A 61 -15.88 -0.44 -4.92
C LEU A 61 -16.32 -0.90 -6.30
N ASP A 62 -17.63 -1.15 -6.45
CA ASP A 62 -18.19 -1.42 -7.76
C ASP A 62 -18.43 -0.15 -8.58
N SER A 63 -18.99 0.86 -7.90
CA SER A 63 -19.32 2.18 -8.44
C SER A 63 -18.92 3.29 -7.47
N LEU A 64 -18.75 4.51 -7.99
CA LEU A 64 -18.57 5.72 -7.16
C LEU A 64 -19.78 5.99 -6.24
N THR A 65 -20.96 5.47 -6.60
CA THR A 65 -22.17 5.56 -5.74
C THR A 65 -22.05 4.73 -4.46
N ASP A 66 -21.15 3.75 -4.42
CA ASP A 66 -21.04 2.82 -3.29
C ASP A 66 -20.09 3.34 -2.20
N ILE A 67 -19.44 4.49 -2.42
CA ILE A 67 -18.44 5.04 -1.49
C ILE A 67 -19.05 5.29 -0.11
N ASP A 68 -20.25 5.85 -0.03
CA ASP A 68 -20.90 6.15 1.26
C ASP A 68 -21.23 4.89 2.06
N MET A 69 -21.59 3.81 1.36
CA MET A 69 -21.78 2.50 1.95
C MET A 69 -20.43 1.95 2.43
N ALA A 70 -19.41 1.94 1.58
CA ALA A 70 -18.07 1.46 1.92
C ALA A 70 -17.43 2.19 3.11
N LEU A 71 -17.67 3.50 3.26
CA LEU A 71 -17.22 4.29 4.40
C LEU A 71 -17.93 3.89 5.72
N SER A 72 -19.17 3.40 5.60
CA SER A 72 -20.02 3.02 6.74
C SER A 72 -19.90 1.55 7.12
N THR A 73 -19.47 0.71 6.18
CA THR A 73 -19.28 -0.73 6.37
C THR A 73 -18.38 -0.98 7.58
N PRO A 74 -18.83 -1.77 8.57
CA PRO A 74 -18.00 -2.14 9.70
C PRO A 74 -16.74 -2.87 9.25
N PHE A 75 -15.63 -2.57 9.92
CA PHE A 75 -14.44 -3.41 9.87
C PHE A 75 -14.76 -4.81 10.40
N GLU A 76 -13.97 -5.81 9.99
CA GLU A 76 -14.10 -7.19 10.50
C GLU A 76 -13.95 -7.26 12.04
N GLY A 77 -13.25 -6.28 12.63
CA GLY A 77 -13.21 -6.04 14.07
C GLY A 77 -13.12 -4.55 14.40
N SER A 78 -13.53 -4.16 15.60
CA SER A 78 -13.40 -2.77 16.07
C SER A 78 -12.07 -2.54 16.78
N PHE A 79 -11.50 -1.35 16.63
CA PHE A 79 -10.31 -0.93 17.36
C PHE A 79 -10.72 -0.12 18.60
N GLN A 80 -10.20 -0.52 19.76
CA GLN A 80 -10.17 0.38 20.91
C GLN A 80 -9.04 1.37 20.67
N VAL A 81 -9.33 2.66 20.82
CA VAL A 81 -8.36 3.73 20.56
C VAL A 81 -8.31 4.70 21.72
N GLU A 82 -7.16 5.34 21.88
CA GLU A 82 -6.89 6.26 22.97
C GLU A 82 -6.35 7.57 22.42
N ARG A 83 -6.81 8.68 22.98
CA ARG A 83 -6.30 9.99 22.60
C ARG A 83 -4.90 10.19 23.17
N ILE A 84 -3.90 10.29 22.31
CA ILE A 84 -2.54 10.65 22.73
C ILE A 84 -2.56 12.12 23.14
N ARG A 85 -2.49 12.36 24.44
CA ARG A 85 -2.31 13.71 24.98
C ARG A 85 -0.90 14.17 24.61
N SER A 86 -0.76 15.35 23.98
CA SER A 86 0.55 15.96 23.76
C SER A 86 1.38 15.95 25.06
N ALA A 87 2.70 15.82 24.93
CA ALA A 87 3.70 15.67 26.01
C ALA A 87 3.71 16.77 27.12
N LYS A 88 2.72 17.67 27.15
CA LYS A 88 2.57 18.77 28.10
C LYS A 88 1.53 18.52 29.20
N VAL A 89 0.98 17.32 29.36
CA VAL A 89 0.05 17.03 30.46
C VAL A 89 0.84 16.57 31.70
N PRO A 90 0.70 17.26 32.85
CA PRO A 90 1.35 16.86 34.09
C PRO A 90 0.97 15.43 34.49
N ARG A 91 1.96 14.64 34.94
CA ARG A 91 1.74 13.32 35.53
C ARG A 91 0.70 13.43 36.67
N GLY A 92 -0.36 12.62 36.61
CA GLY A 92 -1.35 12.50 37.70
C GLY A 92 -2.78 12.97 37.39
N LEU A 93 -3.10 13.31 36.13
CA LEU A 93 -4.48 13.58 35.68
C LEU A 93 -4.88 12.58 34.57
N ASP A 94 -4.92 11.31 34.95
CA ASP A 94 -5.10 10.15 34.07
C ASP A 94 -6.57 9.93 33.72
N HIS A 95 -7.16 10.81 32.92
CA HIS A 95 -8.32 10.42 32.12
C HIS A 95 -7.83 10.00 30.74
N ILE A 96 -7.57 8.69 30.59
CA ILE A 96 -7.40 8.09 29.26
C ILE A 96 -8.74 8.24 28.55
N ASP A 97 -8.78 9.11 27.55
CA ASP A 97 -9.95 9.33 26.71
C ASP A 97 -9.97 8.21 25.66
N LYS A 98 -10.86 7.23 25.88
CA LYS A 98 -10.99 6.03 25.05
C LYS A 98 -12.17 6.17 24.10
N ALA A 99 -12.00 5.70 22.88
CA ALA A 99 -13.06 5.60 21.89
C ALA A 99 -12.98 4.27 21.14
N VAL A 100 -13.94 4.02 20.25
CA VAL A 100 -13.99 2.81 19.42
C VAL A 100 -14.11 3.20 17.95
N MET A 101 -13.13 2.78 17.13
CA MET A 101 -13.21 2.86 15.68
C MET A 101 -13.82 1.58 15.12
N ARG A 102 -14.92 1.69 14.39
CA ARG A 102 -15.68 0.55 13.85
C ARG A 102 -15.76 0.54 12.33
N ASN A 103 -15.56 1.67 11.69
CA ASN A 103 -15.61 1.85 10.24
C ASN A 103 -14.80 3.09 9.84
N CYS A 104 -14.71 3.35 8.54
CA CYS A 104 -13.96 4.47 8.02
C CYS A 104 -14.49 5.83 8.48
N ARG A 105 -15.81 5.98 8.70
CA ARG A 105 -16.36 7.23 9.27
C ARG A 105 -15.76 7.51 10.64
N THR A 106 -15.85 6.56 11.56
CA THR A 106 -15.29 6.72 12.91
C THR A 106 -13.76 6.92 12.89
N TYR A 107 -13.05 6.30 11.94
CA TYR A 107 -11.61 6.55 11.76
C TYR A 107 -11.34 8.01 11.36
N LEU A 108 -12.05 8.51 10.34
CA LEU A 108 -11.91 9.88 9.83
C LEU A 108 -12.34 10.94 10.84
N ASP A 109 -13.29 10.62 11.73
CA ASP A 109 -13.73 11.51 12.80
C ASP A 109 -12.73 11.56 13.98
N LEU A 110 -12.09 10.43 14.31
CA LEU A 110 -11.27 10.29 15.52
C LEU A 110 -9.78 10.58 15.28
N ARG A 111 -9.19 10.20 14.14
CA ARG A 111 -7.75 10.43 13.88
C ARG A 111 -7.34 11.89 13.96
N PRO A 112 -8.06 12.86 13.35
CA PRO A 112 -7.71 14.29 13.46
C PRO A 112 -7.76 14.83 14.89
N LEU A 113 -8.47 14.15 15.81
CA LEU A 113 -8.53 14.51 17.22
C LEU A 113 -7.36 13.93 18.04
N GLY A 114 -6.47 13.15 17.43
CA GLY A 114 -5.29 12.55 18.06
C GLY A 114 -5.55 11.19 18.71
N TYR A 115 -6.62 10.48 18.32
CA TYR A 115 -6.82 9.10 18.76
C TYR A 115 -5.94 8.13 17.99
N GLU A 116 -5.27 7.23 18.70
CA GLU A 116 -4.39 6.20 18.14
C GLU A 116 -4.73 4.81 18.70
N ALA A 117 -4.21 3.78 18.05
CA ALA A 117 -4.32 2.42 18.55
C ALA A 117 -3.57 2.25 19.88
N ILE A 118 -4.08 1.35 20.73
CA ILE A 118 -3.54 1.12 22.09
C ILE A 118 -2.24 0.29 22.05
N SER A 119 -2.01 -0.45 20.95
CA SER A 119 -0.84 -1.31 20.79
C SER A 119 -0.18 -1.12 19.43
N ASP A 120 1.15 -1.33 19.36
CA ASP A 120 1.92 -1.26 18.10
C ASP A 120 1.38 -2.19 17.01
N ARG A 121 0.85 -3.36 17.41
CA ARG A 121 0.26 -4.32 16.47
C ARG A 121 -1.01 -3.76 15.85
N GLU A 122 -1.93 -3.26 16.68
CA GLU A 122 -3.17 -2.63 16.19
C GLU A 122 -2.86 -1.37 15.41
N PHE A 123 -1.85 -0.60 15.81
CA PHE A 123 -1.42 0.61 15.10
C PHE A 123 -1.04 0.32 13.65
N ARG A 124 -0.29 -0.76 13.40
CA ARG A 124 0.07 -1.18 12.03
C ARG A 124 -1.15 -1.55 11.19
N VAL A 125 -2.07 -2.32 11.75
CA VAL A 125 -3.32 -2.71 11.06
C VAL A 125 -4.19 -1.47 10.81
N MET A 126 -4.30 -0.60 11.81
CA MET A 126 -5.06 0.64 11.73
C MET A 126 -4.52 1.56 10.64
N LYS A 127 -3.19 1.68 10.46
CA LYS A 127 -2.62 2.47 9.36
C LYS A 127 -3.00 1.93 7.98
N TYR A 128 -2.97 0.62 7.80
CA TYR A 128 -3.38 -0.01 6.54
C TYR A 128 -4.85 0.27 6.21
N ILE A 129 -5.73 0.10 7.20
CA ILE A 129 -7.16 0.42 7.08
C ILE A 129 -7.36 1.91 6.86
N GLY A 130 -6.62 2.74 7.58
CA GLY A 130 -6.64 4.19 7.51
C GLY A 130 -6.32 4.71 6.11
N ALA A 131 -5.31 4.14 5.46
CA ALA A 131 -4.96 4.48 4.09
C ALA A 131 -6.13 4.23 3.13
N ARG A 132 -6.86 3.11 3.28
CA ARG A 132 -8.08 2.84 2.51
C ARG A 132 -9.20 3.82 2.85
N CYS A 133 -9.40 4.14 4.13
CA CYS A 133 -10.44 5.08 4.56
C CYS A 133 -10.23 6.50 4.03
N ILE A 134 -8.99 6.99 4.06
CA ILE A 134 -8.61 8.26 3.44
C ILE A 134 -8.82 8.17 1.93
N ALA A 135 -8.37 7.10 1.27
CA ALA A 135 -8.57 6.94 -0.16
C ALA A 135 -10.05 6.98 -0.58
N LEU A 136 -10.95 6.34 0.17
CA LEU A 136 -12.40 6.43 -0.05
C LEU A 136 -12.93 7.86 0.16
N SER A 137 -12.47 8.56 1.20
CA SER A 137 -12.84 9.96 1.47
C SER A 137 -12.38 10.90 0.36
N GLU A 138 -11.15 10.73 -0.13
CA GLU A 138 -10.60 11.56 -1.20
C GLU A 138 -11.27 11.24 -2.54
N LEU A 139 -11.50 9.96 -2.85
CA LEU A 139 -12.24 9.53 -4.03
C LEU A 139 -13.64 10.16 -4.08
N LYS A 140 -14.32 10.27 -2.93
CA LYS A 140 -15.65 10.91 -2.83
C LYS A 140 -15.65 12.36 -3.30
N LYS A 141 -14.54 13.08 -3.06
CA LYS A 141 -14.40 14.52 -3.36
C LYS A 141 -13.71 14.78 -4.71
N THR A 142 -13.14 13.73 -5.30
CA THR A 142 -12.31 13.81 -6.51
C THR A 142 -13.13 14.35 -7.68
N LYS A 143 -12.50 15.21 -8.46
CA LYS A 143 -13.08 15.75 -9.69
C LYS A 143 -12.36 15.20 -10.91
N THR A 144 -13.00 15.35 -12.05
CA THR A 144 -12.33 15.19 -13.35
C THR A 144 -11.28 16.29 -13.51
N ALA A 145 -10.03 15.91 -13.70
CA ALA A 145 -8.97 16.85 -14.02
C ALA A 145 -9.20 17.50 -15.39
N LYS A 146 -8.88 18.79 -15.50
CA LYS A 146 -8.84 19.53 -16.78
C LYS A 146 -7.57 19.22 -17.55
N THR A 147 -6.48 19.02 -16.83
CA THR A 147 -5.15 18.74 -17.37
C THR A 147 -4.66 17.41 -16.85
N ASN A 148 -4.24 16.53 -17.75
CA ASN A 148 -3.74 15.21 -17.39
C ASN A 148 -2.28 15.03 -17.87
N TYR A 149 -1.33 15.24 -16.95
CA TYR A 149 0.08 14.92 -17.19
C TYR A 149 0.46 13.48 -16.81
N LEU A 150 -0.48 12.70 -16.28
CA LEU A 150 -0.31 11.29 -15.90
C LEU A 150 -0.89 10.32 -16.94
N ALA A 151 -1.31 10.82 -18.11
CA ALA A 151 -1.93 10.00 -19.15
C ALA A 151 -0.98 8.93 -19.70
N ASP A 152 0.32 9.18 -19.68
CA ASP A 152 1.41 8.29 -20.09
C ASP A 152 2.06 7.55 -18.91
N PHE A 153 1.64 7.82 -17.68
CA PHE A 153 2.21 7.22 -16.49
C PHE A 153 1.48 5.92 -16.11
N ALA A 154 2.26 4.87 -15.88
CA ALA A 154 1.79 3.62 -15.31
C ALA A 154 2.66 3.20 -14.12
N LEU A 155 2.05 2.46 -13.19
CA LEU A 155 2.81 1.74 -12.16
C LEU A 155 3.41 0.48 -12.80
N ASP A 156 4.54 0.68 -13.48
CA ASP A 156 5.30 -0.36 -14.16
C ASP A 156 6.77 -0.42 -13.69
N ALA A 157 7.61 -1.22 -14.36
CA ALA A 157 9.02 -1.35 -14.03
C ALA A 157 9.82 -0.04 -14.16
N ASN A 158 9.32 0.95 -14.91
CA ASN A 158 9.95 2.24 -15.11
C ASN A 158 9.43 3.32 -14.13
N ALA A 159 8.38 3.05 -13.36
CA ALA A 159 7.80 4.02 -12.44
C ALA A 159 8.83 4.71 -11.51
N PRO A 160 9.87 4.03 -10.98
CA PRO A 160 10.90 4.70 -10.15
C PRO A 160 11.71 5.80 -10.85
N TYR A 161 11.74 5.86 -12.19
CA TYR A 161 12.33 6.98 -12.93
C TYR A 161 11.50 8.26 -12.84
N TYR A 162 10.19 8.13 -12.58
CA TYR A 162 9.28 9.26 -12.43
C TYR A 162 9.10 9.70 -10.98
N PHE A 163 9.49 8.87 -10.01
CA PHE A 163 9.28 9.13 -8.60
C PHE A 163 10.35 10.00 -7.95
N SER A 164 9.91 10.82 -6.99
CA SER A 164 10.79 11.48 -6.04
C SER A 164 11.55 10.45 -5.18
N PRO A 165 12.83 10.68 -4.87
CA PRO A 165 13.59 9.86 -3.90
C PRO A 165 12.92 9.76 -2.53
N GLN A 166 12.03 10.68 -2.15
CA GLN A 166 11.30 10.66 -0.87
C GLN A 166 10.32 9.49 -0.71
N LEU A 167 9.97 8.82 -1.80
CA LEU A 167 9.11 7.63 -1.79
C LEU A 167 9.85 6.36 -1.35
N GLY A 168 11.18 6.40 -1.33
CA GLY A 168 11.98 5.28 -0.84
C GLY A 168 11.95 5.10 0.67
N LEU A 169 12.69 4.10 1.14
CA LEU A 169 12.75 3.74 2.55
C LEU A 169 13.45 4.84 3.36
N ILE A 170 12.83 5.24 4.47
CA ILE A 170 13.39 6.22 5.43
C ILE A 170 13.56 5.50 6.78
N LEU A 171 14.81 5.28 7.19
CA LEU A 171 15.14 4.62 8.47
C LEU A 171 15.73 5.59 9.50
N SER A 172 16.22 6.74 9.05
CA SER A 172 16.92 7.72 9.88
C SER A 172 16.74 9.15 9.36
N ASN A 173 17.05 10.13 10.22
CA ASN A 173 17.11 11.54 9.81
C ASN A 173 18.15 11.79 8.71
N TYR A 174 19.23 11.00 8.71
CA TYR A 174 20.25 11.06 7.65
C TYR A 174 19.68 10.67 6.28
N ASP A 175 18.77 9.68 6.22
CA ASP A 175 18.11 9.30 4.96
C ASP A 175 17.21 10.43 4.45
N ILE A 176 16.49 11.10 5.35
CA ILE A 176 15.64 12.27 5.01
C ILE A 176 16.49 13.35 4.34
N GLU A 177 17.62 13.72 4.97
CA GLU A 177 18.50 14.77 4.45
C GLU A 177 19.11 14.41 3.08
N ARG A 178 19.59 13.17 2.91
CA ARG A 178 20.16 12.70 1.64
C ARG A 178 19.15 12.67 0.51
N ARG A 179 17.94 12.18 0.77
CA ARG A 179 16.86 12.13 -0.23
C ARG A 179 16.40 13.56 -0.60
N ALA A 180 16.34 14.47 0.38
CA ALA A 180 16.00 15.86 0.13
C ALA A 180 17.05 16.56 -0.73
N GLU A 181 18.34 16.25 -0.53
CA GLU A 181 19.40 16.75 -1.41
C GLU A 181 19.31 16.18 -2.82
N ALA A 182 19.09 14.88 -2.97
CA ALA A 182 18.90 14.25 -4.28
C ALA A 182 17.70 14.83 -5.04
N GLU A 183 16.59 15.09 -4.35
CA GLU A 183 15.41 15.73 -4.91
C GLU A 183 15.70 17.17 -5.36
N ARG A 184 16.45 17.96 -4.59
CA ARG A 184 16.91 19.30 -5.00
C ARG A 184 17.80 19.26 -6.25
N GLN A 185 18.57 18.20 -6.42
CA GLN A 185 19.38 17.95 -7.61
C GLN A 185 18.55 17.41 -8.80
N GLY A 186 17.24 17.24 -8.61
CA GLY A 186 16.34 16.72 -9.64
C GLY A 186 16.56 15.25 -9.95
N MET A 187 17.14 14.46 -9.04
CA MET A 187 17.28 13.01 -9.19
C MET A 187 15.94 12.30 -9.06
N SER A 188 15.75 11.21 -9.81
CA SER A 188 14.63 10.28 -9.57
C SER A 188 15.01 9.32 -8.46
N TRP A 189 14.04 8.57 -7.95
CA TRP A 189 14.34 7.46 -7.04
C TRP A 189 15.33 6.48 -7.68
N LYS A 190 15.14 6.12 -8.96
CA LYS A 190 16.07 5.22 -9.65
C LYS A 190 17.47 5.80 -9.85
N ASP A 191 17.60 7.11 -10.07
CA ASP A 191 18.92 7.76 -10.18
C ASP A 191 19.64 7.78 -8.82
N PHE A 192 18.88 7.97 -7.73
CA PHE A 192 19.40 8.02 -6.37
C PHE A 192 19.79 6.62 -5.83
N GLU A 193 19.00 5.60 -6.15
CA GLU A 193 19.25 4.20 -5.78
C GLU A 193 19.30 3.32 -7.05
N PRO A 194 20.45 3.29 -7.76
CA PRO A 194 20.55 2.61 -9.05
C PRO A 194 20.39 1.09 -8.96
N ASP A 195 20.53 0.49 -7.78
CA ASP A 195 20.47 -0.96 -7.58
C ASP A 195 19.05 -1.48 -7.31
N ILE A 196 18.04 -0.60 -7.21
CA ILE A 196 16.66 -1.05 -6.97
C ILE A 196 16.13 -1.87 -8.15
N VAL A 197 15.41 -2.94 -7.84
CA VAL A 197 14.74 -3.82 -8.79
C VAL A 197 13.24 -3.65 -8.64
N THR A 198 12.52 -3.51 -9.75
CA THR A 198 11.07 -3.31 -9.75
C THR A 198 10.37 -4.47 -10.43
N ALA A 199 9.33 -5.00 -9.80
CA ALA A 199 8.45 -6.02 -10.34
C ALA A 199 7.01 -5.50 -10.39
N VAL A 200 6.30 -5.75 -11.49
CA VAL A 200 4.87 -5.47 -11.59
C VAL A 200 4.10 -6.60 -10.92
N THR A 201 3.38 -6.28 -9.85
CA THR A 201 2.64 -7.28 -9.04
C THR A 201 1.14 -7.19 -9.23
N GLY A 202 0.65 -6.14 -9.90
CA GLY A 202 -0.74 -5.96 -10.27
C GLY A 202 -0.92 -4.79 -11.25
N PRO A 203 -2.16 -4.54 -11.72
CA PRO A 203 -2.43 -3.46 -12.68
C PRO A 203 -2.16 -2.05 -12.12
N ASP A 204 -2.26 -1.90 -10.80
CA ASP A 204 -2.05 -0.66 -10.06
C ASP A 204 -0.99 -0.85 -8.96
N GLU A 205 -0.14 -1.88 -9.10
CA GLU A 205 0.77 -2.32 -8.05
C GLU A 205 2.14 -2.70 -8.61
N ILE A 206 3.16 -2.17 -7.97
CA ILE A 206 4.55 -2.60 -8.17
C ILE A 206 5.20 -2.89 -6.83
N GLU A 207 6.18 -3.76 -6.87
CA GLU A 207 7.10 -4.02 -5.76
C GLU A 207 8.49 -3.50 -6.16
N VAL A 208 9.08 -2.66 -5.31
CA VAL A 208 10.44 -2.15 -5.46
C VAL A 208 11.29 -2.79 -4.36
N ARG A 209 12.38 -3.44 -4.75
CA ARG A 209 13.34 -4.09 -3.84
C ARG A 209 14.67 -3.36 -3.89
N GLY A 210 15.24 -3.11 -2.72
CA GLY A 210 16.63 -2.68 -2.57
C GLY A 210 17.41 -3.65 -1.70
N ASP A 211 18.56 -3.21 -1.18
CA ASP A 211 19.39 -4.02 -0.30
C ASP A 211 18.75 -4.17 1.09
N GLY A 212 18.15 -5.35 1.35
CA GLY A 212 17.58 -5.71 2.65
C GLY A 212 16.19 -5.16 2.93
N TRP A 213 15.49 -4.62 1.93
CA TRP A 213 14.15 -4.06 2.08
C TRP A 213 13.28 -4.20 0.84
N VAL A 214 11.97 -4.09 1.08
CA VAL A 214 10.93 -4.15 0.06
C VAL A 214 9.93 -3.02 0.29
N ILE A 215 9.48 -2.39 -0.79
CA ILE A 215 8.39 -1.44 -0.81
C ILE A 215 7.36 -1.89 -1.84
N GLN A 216 6.13 -2.16 -1.40
CA GLN A 216 4.99 -2.29 -2.28
C GLN A 216 4.32 -0.93 -2.46
N LEU A 217 4.13 -0.52 -3.71
CA LEU A 217 3.41 0.69 -4.06
C LEU A 217 2.06 0.30 -4.68
N THR A 218 0.98 0.84 -4.14
CA THR A 218 -0.38 0.62 -4.62
C THR A 218 -1.00 1.96 -4.96
N GLY A 219 -1.33 2.19 -6.24
CA GLY A 219 -2.09 3.36 -6.65
C GLY A 219 -3.56 3.15 -6.34
N TYR A 220 -4.19 4.08 -5.63
CA TYR A 220 -5.60 3.98 -5.25
C TYR A 220 -6.53 4.80 -6.12
N VAL A 221 -6.18 6.06 -6.39
CA VAL A 221 -7.04 7.02 -7.08
C VAL A 221 -6.21 7.84 -8.05
N TRP A 222 -6.74 8.06 -9.25
CA TRP A 222 -6.25 9.02 -10.23
C TRP A 222 -7.38 10.00 -10.56
N GLY A 223 -7.14 11.28 -10.35
CA GLY A 223 -8.13 12.34 -10.54
C GLY A 223 -7.64 13.65 -9.94
N ASP A 224 -8.43 14.70 -10.06
CA ASP A 224 -8.15 16.01 -9.43
C ASP A 224 -8.58 15.93 -7.95
N LEU A 225 -7.62 15.68 -7.06
CA LEU A 225 -7.87 15.37 -5.65
C LEU A 225 -7.96 16.64 -4.79
N ASP A 226 -7.29 17.73 -5.19
CA ASP A 226 -7.32 19.01 -4.46
C ASP A 226 -8.16 20.10 -5.14
N GLY A 227 -8.62 19.88 -6.37
CA GLY A 227 -9.47 20.79 -7.11
C GLY A 227 -8.71 21.85 -7.91
N ASP A 228 -7.39 21.72 -8.08
CA ASP A 228 -6.57 22.63 -8.89
C ASP A 228 -6.74 22.42 -10.41
N GLY A 229 -7.41 21.33 -10.81
CA GLY A 229 -7.67 20.97 -12.19
C GLY A 229 -6.58 20.14 -12.86
N VAL A 230 -5.53 19.74 -12.15
CA VAL A 230 -4.47 18.83 -12.59
C VAL A 230 -4.77 17.42 -12.06
N GLN A 231 -4.40 16.39 -12.84
CA GLN A 231 -4.55 15.01 -12.37
C GLN A 231 -3.47 14.65 -11.35
N ASP A 232 -3.93 14.21 -10.18
CA ASP A 232 -3.12 13.64 -9.11
C ASP A 232 -3.20 12.11 -9.08
N LEU A 233 -2.29 11.52 -8.31
CA LEU A 233 -2.27 10.12 -7.94
C LEU A 233 -2.24 9.99 -6.41
N LEU A 234 -3.22 9.29 -5.84
CA LEU A 234 -3.16 8.84 -4.45
C LEU A 234 -2.44 7.49 -4.37
N LEU A 235 -1.24 7.47 -3.78
CA LEU A 235 -0.34 6.32 -3.73
C LEU A 235 -0.11 5.85 -2.30
N ARG A 236 -0.39 4.58 -2.01
CA ARG A 236 0.02 3.92 -0.76
C ARG A 236 1.40 3.29 -0.95
N SER A 237 2.25 3.42 0.07
CA SER A 237 3.54 2.74 0.18
C SER A 237 3.56 1.88 1.44
N ASP A 238 3.73 0.58 1.25
CA ASP A 238 3.92 -0.41 2.31
C ASP A 238 5.39 -0.86 2.27
N ALA A 239 6.15 -0.54 3.31
CA ALA A 239 7.59 -0.83 3.37
C ALA A 239 7.89 -1.83 4.48
N TRP A 240 8.81 -2.77 4.25
CA TRP A 240 9.33 -3.67 5.28
C TRP A 240 10.78 -4.06 5.00
N LEU A 241 11.48 -4.49 6.05
CA LEU A 241 12.83 -5.05 5.91
C LEU A 241 12.76 -6.55 5.64
N ASP A 242 13.69 -7.09 4.88
CA ASP A 242 13.81 -8.54 4.64
C ASP A 242 14.07 -9.32 5.95
N LYS A 243 14.63 -8.62 6.94
CA LYS A 243 14.94 -9.15 8.27
C LYS A 243 14.41 -8.20 9.34
N GLY A 244 13.88 -8.78 10.41
CA GLY A 244 13.33 -8.04 11.55
C GLY A 244 11.82 -7.80 11.45
N THR A 245 11.31 -6.90 12.28
CA THR A 245 9.87 -6.63 12.41
C THR A 245 9.50 -5.19 12.03
N TRP A 246 10.43 -4.45 11.41
CA TRP A 246 10.17 -3.09 10.95
C TRP A 246 9.30 -3.14 9.70
N ALA A 247 8.24 -2.35 9.73
CA ALA A 247 7.38 -2.09 8.59
C ALA A 247 6.72 -0.72 8.76
N SER A 248 6.37 -0.08 7.65
CA SER A 248 5.72 1.23 7.62
C SER A 248 4.64 1.24 6.54
N VAL A 249 3.59 2.01 6.78
CA VAL A 249 2.57 2.33 5.78
C VAL A 249 2.51 3.84 5.70
N ARG A 250 2.60 4.38 4.48
CA ARG A 250 2.50 5.81 4.15
C ARG A 250 1.49 5.98 3.03
N LEU A 251 0.84 7.13 2.98
CA LEU A 251 -0.10 7.49 1.92
C LEU A 251 0.23 8.89 1.40
N PHE A 252 0.32 9.02 0.08
CA PHE A 252 0.73 10.26 -0.57
C PHE A 252 -0.28 10.70 -1.62
N ARG A 253 -0.51 12.01 -1.72
CA ARG A 253 -0.96 12.63 -2.98
C ARG A 253 0.28 13.02 -3.76
N LEU A 254 0.41 12.48 -4.96
CA LEU A 254 1.45 12.82 -5.91
C LEU A 254 0.86 13.64 -7.05
N THR A 255 1.61 14.64 -7.51
CA THR A 255 1.22 15.47 -8.65
C THR A 255 2.36 15.55 -9.66
N ARG A 256 2.01 15.79 -10.92
CA ARG A 256 2.97 16.01 -12.01
C ARG A 256 2.51 17.23 -12.77
N ILE A 257 3.32 18.29 -12.80
CA ILE A 257 2.94 19.61 -13.36
C ILE A 257 3.36 19.81 -14.83
N SER A 258 3.99 18.81 -15.46
CA SER A 258 4.37 18.85 -16.88
C SER A 258 4.50 17.45 -17.47
N ALA A 259 4.34 17.32 -18.79
CA ALA A 259 4.37 16.03 -19.49
C ALA A 259 5.74 15.31 -19.42
N THR A 260 6.82 16.03 -19.11
CA THR A 260 8.17 15.46 -18.93
C THR A 260 8.66 15.56 -17.49
N GLY A 261 7.85 16.11 -16.58
CA GLY A 261 8.20 16.30 -15.19
C GLY A 261 8.23 14.99 -14.41
N LYS A 262 8.67 15.06 -13.15
CA LYS A 262 8.59 13.96 -12.18
C LYS A 262 7.32 14.10 -11.35
N LEU A 263 6.87 12.98 -10.79
CA LEU A 263 5.86 12.95 -9.75
C LEU A 263 6.47 13.44 -8.43
N THR A 264 5.92 14.52 -7.90
CA THR A 264 6.32 15.10 -6.62
C THR A 264 5.28 14.79 -5.56
N ILE A 265 5.72 14.70 -4.30
CA ILE A 265 4.80 14.54 -3.16
C ILE A 265 4.16 15.89 -2.88
N ALA A 266 2.87 16.03 -3.20
CA ALA A 266 2.08 17.21 -2.88
C ALA A 266 1.58 17.18 -1.42
N GLN A 267 1.29 15.98 -0.91
CA GLN A 267 0.84 15.77 0.46
C GLN A 267 1.21 14.37 0.93
N GLU A 268 1.66 14.24 2.18
CA GLU A 268 1.66 12.99 2.93
C GLU A 268 0.52 13.03 3.96
N TYR A 269 -0.29 11.98 4.01
CA TYR A 269 -1.42 11.88 4.94
C TYR A 269 -0.97 11.23 6.25
N ASP A 270 -1.47 11.75 7.37
CA ASP A 270 -1.30 11.12 8.68
C ASP A 270 -2.27 9.92 8.79
N LEU A 271 -1.71 8.74 9.06
CA LEU A 271 -2.42 7.45 9.11
C LEU A 271 -2.63 6.96 10.54
#